data_AF-A0A941YEB8-F1
#
_entry.id   AF-A0A941YEB8-F1
#
_cell.length_a   1.000
_cell.length_b   1.000
_cell.length_c   1.000
_cell.angle_alpha   90.00
_cell.angle_beta   90.00
_cell.angle_gamma   90.00
#
_symmetry.space_group_name_H-M   'P 1'
#
loop_
_entity.id
_entity.type
_entity.pdbx_description
1 polymer ?
#
loop_
_entity_poly.entity_id
_entity_poly.type
_entity_poly.pdbx_seq_one_letter_code
_entity_poly.pdbx_strand_id
1 'polypeptide(L)'
;MRNLRAVFVLVLACLGVSAFATPDILKEFKAIYNKPATTCEECHTKPPKRNAFGKAVKDALDQTQDGMLTKEVMKPLEQQDSDGDGVSNIDEINAGTLPGDPNSKPAAGATNSAPSTGDSQPGGAEKSELIPKHSFHPALVHFPIALLAIAAVLEVFARRKPESGYHAASVINLAIGLICSTAAIATGIAAWLRLGYDLLHGDLLIHVLLASGSILVGIGAYTQREKPSYLPLILVSGLLVLAAGHFGGNMVFG
;
A
#
# COMPACT_ATOMS: atom_id res chain seq x y z
N MET A 1 -0.23 -15.70 -35.78
CA MET A 1 1.07 -15.58 -35.06
C MET A 1 1.52 -14.13 -34.81
N ARG A 2 1.30 -13.17 -35.73
CA ARG A 2 1.71 -11.76 -35.55
C ARG A 2 0.99 -11.04 -34.39
N ASN A 3 -0.30 -11.33 -34.20
CA ASN A 3 -1.12 -10.72 -33.14
C ASN A 3 -0.79 -11.31 -31.75
N LEU A 4 -0.39 -12.59 -31.71
CA LEU A 4 0.06 -13.26 -30.49
C LEU A 4 1.36 -12.64 -29.95
N ARG A 5 2.28 -12.26 -30.85
CA ARG A 5 3.51 -11.55 -30.48
C ARG A 5 3.23 -10.14 -29.95
N ALA A 6 2.28 -9.41 -30.53
CA ALA A 6 1.90 -8.08 -30.08
C ALA A 6 1.26 -8.09 -28.68
N VAL A 7 0.40 -9.08 -28.39
CA VAL A 7 -0.18 -9.28 -27.05
C VAL A 7 0.89 -9.67 -26.04
N PHE A 8 1.81 -10.56 -26.42
CA PHE A 8 2.92 -10.96 -25.56
C PHE A 8 3.84 -9.77 -25.23
N VAL A 9 4.12 -8.90 -26.20
CA VAL A 9 4.92 -7.67 -26.02
C VAL A 9 4.21 -6.65 -25.12
N LEU A 10 2.87 -6.52 -25.21
CA LEU A 10 2.11 -5.61 -24.35
C LEU A 10 2.05 -6.09 -22.90
N VAL A 11 1.88 -7.41 -22.69
CA VAL A 11 1.93 -8.03 -21.35
C VAL A 11 3.32 -7.92 -20.73
N LEU A 12 4.40 -8.11 -21.52
CA LEU A 12 5.78 -7.89 -21.08
C LEU A 12 6.09 -6.41 -20.78
N ALA A 13 5.50 -5.47 -21.52
CA ALA A 13 5.68 -4.03 -21.26
C ALA A 13 5.05 -3.60 -19.92
N CYS A 14 3.94 -4.22 -19.50
CA CYS A 14 3.30 -3.93 -18.21
C CYS A 14 3.96 -4.64 -17.01
N LEU A 15 4.71 -5.73 -17.24
CA LEU A 15 5.58 -6.34 -16.22
C LEU A 15 6.83 -5.48 -15.90
N GLY A 16 7.08 -4.43 -16.68
CA GLY A 16 8.24 -3.54 -16.53
C GLY A 16 8.05 -2.36 -15.58
N VAL A 17 6.87 -2.16 -15.00
CA VAL A 17 6.72 -1.14 -13.93
C VAL A 17 7.32 -1.73 -12.68
N SER A 18 8.56 -1.33 -12.41
CA SER A 18 9.30 -1.67 -11.21
C SER A 18 8.41 -1.40 -10.00
N ALA A 19 8.06 -2.46 -9.28
CA ALA A 19 7.61 -2.34 -7.91
C ALA A 19 8.79 -1.73 -7.14
N PHE A 20 8.82 -0.39 -7.02
CA PHE A 20 9.65 0.27 -6.05
C PHE A 20 9.16 -0.20 -4.69
N ALA A 21 9.79 -1.25 -4.18
CA ALA A 21 9.62 -1.62 -2.79
C ALA A 21 10.00 -0.38 -1.99
N THR A 22 9.02 0.20 -1.27
CA THR A 22 9.29 1.29 -0.35
C THR A 22 10.42 0.84 0.59
N PRO A 23 11.44 1.67 0.83
CA PRO A 23 12.51 1.35 1.76
C PRO A 23 11.91 1.01 3.13
N ASP A 24 12.57 0.14 3.87
CA ASP A 24 12.18 -0.18 5.25
C ASP A 24 12.52 1.04 6.13
N ILE A 25 11.59 2.00 6.18
CA ILE A 25 11.75 3.30 6.87
C ILE A 25 12.20 3.09 8.31
N LEU A 26 11.70 2.04 8.98
CA LEU A 26 12.07 1.72 10.35
C LEU A 26 13.54 1.29 10.44
N LYS A 27 14.04 0.54 9.47
CA LYS A 27 15.45 0.14 9.40
C LYS A 27 16.35 1.36 9.22
N GLU A 28 15.99 2.27 8.33
CA GLU A 28 16.77 3.50 8.11
C GLU A 28 16.74 4.41 9.34
N PHE A 29 15.58 4.56 9.99
CA PHE A 29 15.45 5.32 11.23
C PHE A 29 16.38 4.78 12.33
N LYS A 30 16.39 3.44 12.52
CA LYS A 30 17.29 2.77 13.46
C LYS A 30 18.76 3.05 13.15
N ALA A 31 19.12 3.11 11.86
CA ALA A 31 20.48 3.40 11.42
C ALA A 31 20.87 4.87 11.61
N ILE A 32 19.95 5.81 11.35
CA ILE A 32 20.17 7.25 11.49
C ILE A 32 20.50 7.63 12.94
N TYR A 33 19.69 7.13 13.89
CA TYR A 33 19.77 7.49 15.30
C TYR A 33 20.48 6.46 16.18
N ASN A 34 20.97 5.36 15.60
CA ASN A 34 21.59 4.25 16.35
C ASN A 34 20.70 3.73 17.51
N LYS A 35 19.37 3.67 17.28
CA LYS A 35 18.34 3.30 18.26
C LYS A 35 17.75 1.91 17.93
N PRO A 36 18.41 0.78 18.29
CA PRO A 36 17.95 -0.55 17.89
C PRO A 36 16.58 -0.94 18.48
N ALA A 37 16.24 -0.38 19.65
CA ALA A 37 14.98 -0.58 20.37
C ALA A 37 13.78 0.21 19.80
N THR A 38 13.90 0.82 18.62
CA THR A 38 12.79 1.55 17.99
C THR A 38 11.62 0.60 17.68
N THR A 39 10.43 0.95 18.18
CA THR A 39 9.16 0.25 17.95
C THR A 39 8.31 1.01 16.92
N CYS A 40 7.18 0.43 16.48
CA CYS A 40 6.26 1.12 15.57
C CYS A 40 5.67 2.40 16.20
N GLU A 41 5.64 2.48 17.53
CA GLU A 41 5.02 3.57 18.29
C GLU A 41 5.75 4.91 18.13
N GLU A 42 7.03 4.86 17.72
CA GLU A 42 7.81 6.06 17.38
C GLU A 42 7.10 6.90 16.32
N CYS A 43 6.47 6.26 15.33
CA CYS A 43 5.81 6.93 14.21
C CYS A 43 4.29 6.67 14.14
N HIS A 44 3.75 5.74 14.91
CA HIS A 44 2.36 5.29 14.80
C HIS A 44 1.66 5.19 16.15
N THR A 45 0.46 5.77 16.27
CA THR A 45 -0.40 5.47 17.44
C THR A 45 -0.97 4.05 17.36
N LYS A 46 -1.25 3.59 16.14
CA LYS A 46 -1.71 2.23 15.82
C LYS A 46 -1.45 2.01 14.33
N PRO A 47 -0.49 1.17 13.93
CA PRO A 47 -0.19 0.98 12.50
C PRO A 47 -1.45 0.64 11.68
N PRO A 48 -1.65 1.28 10.50
CA PRO A 48 -0.77 2.26 9.84
C PRO A 48 -1.04 3.72 10.25
N LYS A 49 -1.98 3.99 11.17
CA LYS A 49 -2.29 5.35 11.63
C LYS A 49 -1.06 5.96 12.29
N ARG A 50 -0.57 7.07 11.71
CA ARG A 50 0.62 7.80 12.18
C ARG A 50 0.28 8.70 13.37
N ASN A 51 1.24 8.83 14.30
CA ASN A 51 1.22 9.87 15.33
C ASN A 51 1.64 11.23 14.72
N ALA A 52 1.77 12.28 15.53
CA ALA A 52 2.09 13.61 15.01
C ALA A 52 3.47 13.66 14.33
N PHE A 53 4.49 13.06 14.98
CA PHE A 53 5.82 12.91 14.41
C PHE A 53 5.85 12.11 13.10
N GLY A 54 5.20 10.94 13.08
CA GLY A 54 5.12 10.10 11.90
C GLY A 54 4.47 10.82 10.71
N LYS A 55 3.50 11.70 10.94
CA LYS A 55 2.93 12.57 9.90
C LYS A 55 3.97 13.55 9.36
N ALA A 56 4.71 14.24 10.24
CA ALA A 56 5.79 15.13 9.82
C ALA A 56 6.88 14.39 9.01
N VAL A 57 7.23 13.16 9.41
CA VAL A 57 8.13 12.27 8.65
C VAL A 57 7.54 11.92 7.28
N LYS A 58 6.25 11.59 7.20
CA LYS A 58 5.58 11.34 5.92
C LYS A 58 5.59 12.58 5.02
N ASP A 59 5.25 13.75 5.55
CA ASP A 59 5.19 15.00 4.79
C ASP A 59 6.58 15.39 4.24
N ALA A 60 7.64 15.08 4.98
CA ALA A 60 9.02 15.26 4.53
C ALA A 60 9.42 14.24 3.45
N LEU A 61 9.01 12.97 3.60
CA LEU A 61 9.26 11.92 2.61
C LEU A 61 8.51 12.15 1.29
N ASP A 62 7.28 12.67 1.36
CA ASP A 62 6.50 13.01 0.17
C ASP A 62 7.14 14.13 -0.67
N GLN A 63 8.11 14.86 -0.11
CA GLN A 63 8.91 15.88 -0.81
C GLN A 63 10.19 15.29 -1.44
N THR A 64 10.56 14.04 -1.16
CA THR A 64 11.71 13.39 -1.78
C THR A 64 11.31 12.63 -3.05
N GLN A 65 12.23 12.50 -3.99
CA GLN A 65 11.97 11.79 -5.25
C GLN A 65 12.01 10.27 -5.10
N ASP A 66 12.74 9.77 -4.11
CA ASP A 66 13.01 8.35 -3.88
C ASP A 66 12.22 7.75 -2.69
N GLY A 67 11.54 8.58 -1.91
CA GLY A 67 10.84 8.18 -0.69
C GLY A 67 11.78 7.59 0.38
N MET A 68 13.09 7.86 0.29
CA MET A 68 14.07 7.33 1.23
C MET A 68 14.19 8.21 2.47
N LEU A 69 14.18 7.57 3.63
CA LEU A 69 14.49 8.24 4.88
C LEU A 69 16.01 8.41 4.97
N THR A 70 16.49 9.64 4.89
CA THR A 70 17.91 9.97 5.07
C THR A 70 18.11 10.94 6.22
N LYS A 71 19.36 11.12 6.65
CA LYS A 71 19.70 12.11 7.69
C LYS A 71 19.31 13.52 7.28
N GLU A 72 19.42 13.84 6.00
CA GLU A 72 19.09 15.14 5.43
C GLU A 72 17.59 15.42 5.53
N VAL A 73 16.75 14.41 5.28
CA VAL A 73 15.28 14.50 5.43
C VAL A 73 14.88 14.67 6.90
N MET A 74 15.58 13.99 7.81
CA MET A 74 15.28 14.04 9.24
C MET A 74 15.73 15.32 9.93
N LYS A 75 16.85 15.91 9.51
CA LYS A 75 17.45 17.10 10.13
C LYS A 75 16.49 18.27 10.38
N PRO A 76 15.60 18.69 9.45
CA PRO A 76 14.63 19.74 9.73
C PRO A 76 13.53 19.31 10.71
N LEU A 77 13.25 18.01 10.83
CA LEU A 77 12.26 17.46 11.76
C LEU A 77 12.81 17.34 13.17
N GLU A 78 14.12 17.11 13.33
CA GLU A 78 14.80 16.98 14.62
C GLU A 78 14.50 18.15 15.58
N GLN A 79 14.42 19.37 15.07
CA GLN A 79 14.19 20.59 15.86
C GLN A 79 12.71 20.97 16.01
N GLN A 80 11.80 20.20 15.42
CA GLN A 80 10.37 20.43 15.59
C GLN A 80 9.89 19.83 16.90
N ASP A 81 8.79 20.37 17.39
CA ASP A 81 7.99 19.81 18.48
C ASP A 81 6.72 19.27 17.80
N SER A 82 6.75 18.00 17.39
CA SER A 82 5.70 17.47 16.52
C SER A 82 4.37 17.29 17.23
N ASP A 83 4.37 17.08 18.54
CA ASP A 83 3.16 16.85 19.33
C ASP A 83 2.74 18.05 20.20
N GLY A 84 3.54 19.12 20.19
CA GLY A 84 3.22 20.43 20.75
C GLY A 84 3.41 20.48 22.27
N ASP A 85 4.27 19.63 22.79
CA ASP A 85 4.39 19.37 24.21
C ASP A 85 5.50 20.22 24.88
N GLY A 86 6.30 20.92 24.07
CA GLY A 86 7.37 21.82 24.48
C GLY A 86 8.77 21.20 24.47
N VAL A 87 8.91 19.94 24.06
CA VAL A 87 10.20 19.25 23.88
C VAL A 87 10.44 19.01 22.38
N SER A 88 11.70 19.07 21.94
CA SER A 88 12.02 18.81 20.53
C SER A 88 12.10 17.32 20.23
N ASN A 89 11.75 16.94 19.00
CA ASN A 89 11.78 15.55 18.54
C ASN A 89 13.14 14.89 18.79
N ILE A 90 14.26 15.61 18.57
CA ILE A 90 15.60 15.05 18.79
C ILE A 90 15.90 14.83 20.26
N ASP A 91 15.42 15.70 21.15
CA ASP A 91 15.62 15.54 22.59
C ASP A 91 14.86 14.33 23.12
N GLU A 92 13.66 14.09 22.61
CA GLU A 92 12.85 12.92 22.93
C GLU A 92 13.44 11.62 22.38
N ILE A 93 13.84 11.61 21.10
CA ILE A 93 14.50 10.46 20.48
C ILE A 93 15.75 10.06 21.26
N ASN A 94 16.57 11.04 21.66
CA ASN A 94 17.78 10.82 22.46
C ASN A 94 17.48 10.38 23.90
N ALA A 95 16.41 10.89 24.50
CA ALA A 95 15.93 10.48 25.82
C ALA A 95 15.21 9.12 25.81
N GLY A 96 14.92 8.57 24.63
CA GLY A 96 14.17 7.33 24.47
C GLY A 96 12.67 7.49 24.70
N THR A 97 12.17 8.72 24.68
CA THR A 97 10.73 9.01 24.71
C THR A 97 10.16 9.12 23.29
N LEU A 98 8.86 9.38 23.14
CA LEU A 98 8.16 9.24 21.86
C LEU A 98 7.81 10.62 21.29
N PRO A 99 8.45 11.07 20.19
CA PRO A 99 8.31 12.43 19.65
C PRO A 99 6.92 12.81 19.11
N GLY A 100 5.97 11.89 19.17
CA GLY A 100 4.61 12.06 18.69
C GLY A 100 3.54 11.80 19.75
N ASP A 101 3.92 11.67 21.03
CA ASP A 101 3.02 11.44 22.17
C ASP A 101 3.30 12.46 23.29
N PRO A 102 2.39 13.44 23.50
CA PRO A 102 2.58 14.50 24.50
C PRO A 102 2.70 14.03 25.95
N ASN A 103 2.43 12.74 26.21
CA ASN A 103 2.54 12.13 27.53
C ASN A 103 3.90 11.42 27.74
N SER A 104 4.73 11.34 26.71
CA SER A 104 6.03 10.66 26.71
C SER A 104 7.16 11.69 26.73
N LYS A 105 7.36 12.35 27.87
CA LYS A 105 8.38 13.41 28.02
C LYS A 105 9.63 12.92 28.73
N PRO A 106 10.81 13.47 28.39
CA PRO A 106 11.99 13.33 29.22
C PRO A 106 11.73 13.92 30.61
N ALA A 107 12.11 13.21 31.67
CA ALA A 107 12.02 13.77 33.02
C ALA A 107 12.91 15.02 33.12
N ALA A 108 12.35 16.13 33.60
CA ALA A 108 13.07 17.39 33.77
C ALA A 108 14.35 17.18 34.60
N GLY A 109 15.51 17.21 33.95
CA GLY A 109 16.83 17.09 34.58
C GLY A 109 17.57 15.75 34.44
N ALA A 110 17.09 14.78 33.65
CA ALA A 110 17.82 13.53 33.43
C ALA A 110 18.87 13.66 32.30
N THR A 111 20.02 14.27 32.62
CA THR A 111 21.24 14.00 31.84
C THR A 111 21.64 12.54 32.07
N ASN A 112 21.63 11.74 31.01
CA ASN A 112 22.18 10.38 30.91
C ASN A 112 21.79 9.45 32.06
N SER A 113 20.73 8.67 31.88
CA SER A 113 20.59 7.40 32.60
C SER A 113 20.05 6.32 31.68
N ALA A 114 20.64 5.15 31.87
CA ALA A 114 20.50 3.90 31.13
C ALA A 114 19.03 3.44 30.99
N PRO A 115 18.76 2.46 30.09
CA PRO A 115 17.42 2.09 29.66
C PRO A 115 16.54 1.69 30.84
N SER A 116 15.39 2.35 31.00
CA SER A 116 14.37 1.89 31.93
C SER A 116 13.67 0.69 31.32
N THR A 117 13.92 -0.48 31.91
CA THR A 117 13.19 -1.72 31.68
C THR A 117 11.74 -1.55 32.16
N GLY A 118 10.83 -1.30 31.22
CA GLY A 118 9.38 -1.41 31.41
C GLY A 118 8.85 -2.63 30.65
N ASP A 119 8.60 -3.71 31.38
CA ASP A 119 7.79 -4.89 31.05
C ASP A 119 7.81 -5.42 29.61
N SER A 120 8.84 -6.24 29.36
CA SER A 120 8.78 -7.36 28.43
C SER A 120 7.64 -8.32 28.82
N GLN A 121 6.62 -8.47 27.97
CA GLN A 121 5.80 -9.68 27.95
C GLN A 121 6.49 -10.74 27.04
N PRO A 122 6.54 -12.03 27.41
CA PRO A 122 7.60 -12.91 26.96
C PRO A 122 7.35 -13.54 25.58
N GLY A 123 8.43 -13.53 24.78
CA GLY A 123 8.94 -14.72 24.09
C GLY A 123 7.98 -15.50 23.19
N GLY A 124 7.78 -15.02 21.97
CA GLY A 124 7.47 -15.87 20.82
C GLY A 124 8.71 -16.03 19.95
N ALA A 125 9.38 -17.17 20.04
CA ALA A 125 10.58 -17.50 19.25
C ALA A 125 10.39 -17.17 17.76
N GLU A 126 11.37 -16.47 17.19
CA GLU A 126 11.53 -16.32 15.74
C GLU A 126 11.66 -17.71 15.11
N LYS A 127 10.54 -18.28 14.67
CA LYS A 127 10.56 -19.24 13.58
C LYS A 127 10.68 -18.43 12.32
N SER A 128 11.75 -18.69 11.56
CA SER A 128 11.97 -18.24 10.19
C SER A 128 10.64 -18.21 9.43
N GLU A 129 10.03 -17.02 9.39
CA GLU A 129 8.71 -16.84 8.83
C GLU A 129 8.90 -16.69 7.33
N LEU A 130 8.72 -17.80 6.61
CA LEU A 130 8.66 -17.87 5.15
C LEU A 130 7.53 -17.00 4.53
N ILE A 131 6.89 -16.15 5.32
CA ILE A 131 5.82 -15.24 4.96
C ILE A 131 6.25 -13.84 5.40
N PRO A 132 6.70 -12.97 4.47
CA PRO A 132 6.94 -11.57 4.72
C PRO A 132 5.85 -10.89 5.58
N LYS A 133 6.29 -10.05 6.53
CA LYS A 133 5.43 -9.34 7.50
C LYS A 133 4.44 -8.36 6.86
N HIS A 134 4.61 -8.06 5.58
CA HIS A 134 3.72 -7.21 4.79
C HIS A 134 2.68 -8.11 4.13
N SER A 135 1.38 -7.87 4.32
CA SER A 135 0.28 -8.78 3.98
C SER A 135 0.15 -9.25 2.51
N PHE A 136 1.11 -9.00 1.62
CA PHE A 136 1.15 -9.27 0.18
C PHE A 136 -0.02 -8.70 -0.63
N HIS A 137 -1.10 -8.30 0.02
CA HIS A 137 -2.30 -7.77 -0.58
C HIS A 137 -1.98 -6.53 -1.43
N PRO A 138 -1.23 -5.51 -0.95
CA PRO A 138 -0.81 -4.41 -1.82
C PRO A 138 0.00 -4.87 -3.05
N ALA A 139 0.85 -5.89 -2.94
CA ALA A 139 1.59 -6.40 -4.10
C ALA A 139 0.68 -7.13 -5.10
N LEU A 140 -0.25 -7.96 -4.62
CA LEU A 140 -1.11 -8.78 -5.45
C LEU A 140 -2.24 -7.99 -6.13
N VAL A 141 -2.73 -6.90 -5.53
CA VAL A 141 -3.82 -6.10 -6.12
C VAL A 141 -3.42 -5.39 -7.42
N HIS A 142 -2.13 -5.17 -7.66
CA HIS A 142 -1.66 -4.54 -8.90
C HIS A 142 -1.98 -5.40 -10.14
N PHE A 143 -1.97 -6.73 -10.01
CA PHE A 143 -2.26 -7.61 -11.13
C PHE A 143 -3.72 -7.47 -11.63
N PRO A 144 -4.77 -7.63 -10.79
CA PRO A 144 -6.13 -7.34 -11.20
C PRO A 144 -6.34 -5.91 -11.72
N ILE A 145 -5.77 -4.89 -11.06
CA ILE A 145 -5.91 -3.49 -11.47
C ILE A 145 -5.41 -3.32 -12.91
N ALA A 146 -4.18 -3.76 -13.18
CA ALA A 146 -3.57 -3.64 -14.50
C ALA A 146 -4.33 -4.46 -15.56
N LEU A 147 -4.63 -5.73 -15.28
CA LEU A 147 -5.26 -6.62 -16.25
C LEU A 147 -6.65 -6.16 -16.66
N LEU A 148 -7.49 -5.75 -15.69
CA LEU A 148 -8.85 -5.27 -15.97
C LEU A 148 -8.84 -3.90 -16.67
N ALA A 149 -7.94 -2.99 -16.28
CA ALA A 149 -7.80 -1.70 -16.96
C ALA A 149 -7.30 -1.86 -18.41
N ILE A 150 -6.30 -2.72 -18.64
CA ILE A 150 -5.78 -3.00 -19.99
C ILE A 150 -6.86 -3.69 -20.83
N ALA A 151 -7.64 -4.60 -20.26
CA ALA A 151 -8.75 -5.23 -20.98
C ALA A 151 -9.75 -4.17 -21.50
N ALA A 152 -10.13 -3.21 -20.65
CA ALA A 152 -10.99 -2.10 -21.03
C ALA A 152 -10.40 -1.26 -22.19
N VAL A 153 -9.09 -0.96 -22.14
CA VAL A 153 -8.38 -0.24 -23.20
C VAL A 153 -8.32 -1.05 -24.51
N LEU A 154 -8.00 -2.34 -24.44
CA LEU A 154 -7.95 -3.23 -25.60
C LEU A 154 -9.29 -3.32 -26.32
N GLU A 155 -10.41 -3.39 -25.58
CA GLU A 155 -11.74 -3.43 -26.19
C GLU A 155 -12.07 -2.10 -26.92
N VAL A 156 -11.65 -0.95 -26.39
CA VAL A 156 -11.77 0.33 -27.11
C VAL A 156 -11.00 0.29 -28.45
N PHE A 157 -9.80 -0.29 -28.46
CA PHE A 157 -9.05 -0.48 -29.70
C PHE A 157 -9.68 -1.50 -30.65
N ALA A 158 -10.30 -2.56 -30.13
CA ALA A 158 -11.01 -3.54 -30.92
C ALA A 158 -12.14 -2.90 -31.74
N ARG A 159 -12.84 -1.91 -31.18
CA ARG A 159 -13.88 -1.14 -31.89
C ARG A 159 -13.33 -0.29 -33.04
N ARG A 160 -12.10 0.20 -32.93
CA ARG A 160 -11.45 0.97 -34.00
C ARG A 160 -10.78 0.07 -35.05
N LYS A 161 -10.37 -1.14 -34.68
CA LYS A 161 -9.64 -2.09 -35.55
C LYS A 161 -10.17 -3.52 -35.35
N PRO A 162 -11.31 -3.90 -35.97
CA PRO A 162 -11.93 -5.20 -35.75
C PRO A 162 -11.03 -6.39 -36.13
N GLU A 163 -10.26 -6.27 -37.22
CA GLU A 163 -9.41 -7.34 -37.78
C GLU A 163 -8.13 -7.66 -36.97
N SER A 164 -7.88 -6.93 -35.89
CA SER A 164 -6.58 -6.92 -35.18
C SER A 164 -6.43 -7.98 -34.08
N GLY A 165 -7.52 -8.66 -33.70
CA GLY A 165 -7.55 -9.60 -32.58
C GLY A 165 -7.55 -8.93 -31.19
N TYR A 166 -7.68 -7.60 -31.09
CA TYR A 166 -7.75 -6.91 -29.79
C TYR A 166 -8.93 -7.37 -28.93
N HIS A 167 -10.06 -7.74 -29.53
CA HIS A 167 -11.19 -8.29 -28.79
C HIS A 167 -10.82 -9.57 -28.04
N ALA A 168 -10.19 -10.52 -28.72
CA ALA A 168 -9.73 -11.76 -28.11
C ALA A 168 -8.71 -11.49 -26.98
N ALA A 169 -7.80 -10.53 -27.18
CA ALA A 169 -6.84 -10.12 -26.15
C ALA A 169 -7.53 -9.48 -24.93
N SER A 170 -8.56 -8.65 -25.16
CA SER A 170 -9.38 -8.07 -24.10
C SER A 170 -10.08 -9.15 -23.27
N VAL A 171 -10.72 -10.12 -23.92
CA VAL A 171 -11.43 -11.21 -23.24
C VAL A 171 -10.48 -12.07 -22.40
N ILE A 172 -9.29 -12.38 -22.93
CA ILE A 172 -8.28 -13.14 -22.19
C ILE A 172 -7.77 -12.35 -20.99
N ASN A 173 -7.45 -11.06 -21.14
CA ASN A 173 -7.00 -10.22 -20.03
C ASN A 173 -8.07 -10.09 -18.94
N LEU A 174 -9.34 -9.92 -19.33
CA LEU A 174 -10.46 -9.90 -18.40
C LEU A 174 -10.53 -11.21 -17.61
N ALA A 175 -10.43 -12.37 -18.29
CA ALA A 175 -10.48 -13.68 -17.62
C ALA A 175 -9.33 -13.85 -16.61
N ILE A 176 -8.10 -13.54 -17.01
CA ILE A 176 -6.93 -13.64 -16.11
C ILE A 176 -7.07 -12.65 -14.95
N GLY A 177 -7.51 -11.41 -15.21
CA GLY A 177 -7.75 -10.40 -14.17
C GLY A 177 -8.77 -10.86 -13.12
N LEU A 178 -9.88 -11.47 -13.56
CA LEU A 178 -10.88 -12.06 -12.66
C LEU A 178 -10.30 -13.23 -11.83
N ILE A 179 -9.46 -14.07 -12.43
CA ILE A 179 -8.77 -15.16 -11.70
C ILE A 179 -7.81 -14.58 -10.66
N CYS A 180 -6.95 -13.62 -11.04
CA CYS A 180 -6.03 -12.96 -10.09
C CYS A 180 -6.77 -12.25 -8.95
N SER A 181 -7.98 -11.76 -9.21
CA SER A 181 -8.82 -11.12 -8.19
C SER A 181 -9.18 -12.07 -7.05
N THR A 182 -9.28 -13.38 -7.30
CA THR A 182 -9.55 -14.37 -6.24
C THR A 182 -8.42 -14.45 -5.22
N ALA A 183 -7.17 -14.42 -5.68
CA ALA A 183 -5.99 -14.38 -4.82
C ALA A 183 -5.88 -13.04 -4.06
N ALA A 184 -6.23 -11.93 -4.72
CA ALA A 184 -6.28 -10.62 -4.08
C ALA A 184 -7.33 -10.56 -2.95
N ILE A 185 -8.51 -11.14 -3.16
CA ILE A 185 -9.56 -11.26 -2.12
C ILE A 185 -9.04 -12.09 -0.94
N ALA A 186 -8.47 -13.27 -1.20
CA ALA A 186 -7.98 -14.15 -0.13
C ALA A 186 -6.93 -13.45 0.74
N THR A 187 -5.97 -12.76 0.11
CA THR A 187 -4.95 -12.00 0.84
C THR A 187 -5.50 -10.74 1.51
N GLY A 188 -6.55 -10.13 0.96
CA GLY A 188 -7.25 -8.99 1.59
C GLY A 188 -7.99 -9.39 2.87
N ILE A 189 -8.69 -10.53 2.84
CA ILE A 189 -9.34 -11.08 4.04
C ILE A 189 -8.29 -11.42 5.11
N ALA A 190 -7.18 -12.05 4.72
CA ALA A 190 -6.09 -12.33 5.66
C ALA A 190 -5.49 -11.05 6.26
N ALA A 191 -5.31 -9.99 5.45
CA ALA A 191 -4.83 -8.69 5.92
C ALA A 191 -5.83 -8.06 6.91
N TRP A 192 -7.13 -8.10 6.59
CA TRP A 192 -8.19 -7.59 7.45
C TRP A 192 -8.23 -8.28 8.82
N LEU A 193 -8.22 -9.62 8.84
CA LEU A 193 -8.23 -10.42 10.07
C LEU A 193 -7.00 -10.16 10.97
N ARG A 194 -5.85 -9.82 10.37
CA ARG A 194 -4.62 -9.51 11.12
C ARG A 194 -4.58 -8.08 11.65
N LEU A 195 -5.07 -7.11 10.87
CA LEU A 195 -4.96 -5.69 11.18
C LEU A 195 -6.17 -5.17 11.99
N GLY A 196 -7.28 -5.90 12.00
CA GLY A 196 -8.45 -5.57 12.81
C GLY A 196 -9.10 -4.24 12.41
N TYR A 197 -9.15 -3.95 11.11
CA TYR A 197 -9.85 -2.76 10.61
C TYR A 197 -11.37 -2.91 10.74
N ASP A 198 -12.06 -1.79 10.92
CA ASP A 198 -13.52 -1.76 10.83
C ASP A 198 -13.97 -1.78 9.37
N LEU A 199 -14.65 -2.86 8.95
CA LEU A 199 -15.15 -3.01 7.57
C LEU A 199 -16.23 -2.00 7.18
N LEU A 200 -16.89 -1.38 8.17
CA LEU A 200 -18.14 -0.66 7.96
C LEU A 200 -17.97 0.86 7.79
N HIS A 201 -16.75 1.39 7.86
CA HIS A 201 -16.53 2.84 7.81
C HIS A 201 -15.30 3.22 6.99
N GLY A 202 -15.34 4.42 6.39
CA GLY A 202 -14.20 5.04 5.72
C GLY A 202 -13.75 4.38 4.42
N ASP A 203 -12.47 4.56 4.09
CA ASP A 203 -11.86 4.15 2.83
C ASP A 203 -11.89 2.63 2.61
N LEU A 204 -11.86 1.83 3.68
CA LEU A 204 -11.93 0.38 3.58
C LEU A 204 -13.26 -0.10 3.02
N LEU A 205 -14.37 0.46 3.50
CA LEU A 205 -15.71 0.12 2.98
C LEU A 205 -15.79 0.47 1.49
N ILE A 206 -15.36 1.67 1.13
CA ILE A 206 -15.39 2.16 -0.25
C ILE A 206 -14.52 1.27 -1.15
N HIS A 207 -13.30 0.94 -0.70
CA HIS A 207 -12.40 0.03 -1.41
C HIS A 207 -13.04 -1.34 -1.67
N VAL A 208 -13.63 -1.97 -0.65
CA VAL A 208 -14.24 -3.31 -0.77
C VAL A 208 -15.47 -3.27 -1.68
N LEU A 209 -16.30 -2.23 -1.60
CA LEU A 209 -17.48 -2.08 -2.46
C LEU A 209 -17.07 -1.89 -3.92
N LEU A 210 -16.10 -1.02 -4.20
CA LEU A 210 -15.60 -0.78 -5.55
C LEU A 210 -14.90 -2.01 -6.14
N ALA A 211 -14.07 -2.71 -5.36
CA ALA A 211 -13.39 -3.93 -5.79
C ALA A 211 -14.41 -5.04 -6.10
N SER A 212 -15.37 -5.25 -5.19
CA SER A 212 -16.42 -6.26 -5.38
C SER A 212 -17.31 -5.91 -6.58
N GLY A 213 -17.70 -4.63 -6.72
CA GLY A 213 -18.45 -4.13 -7.88
C GLY A 213 -17.71 -4.34 -9.19
N SER A 214 -16.41 -4.03 -9.24
CA SER A 214 -15.58 -4.26 -10.43
C SER A 214 -15.59 -5.71 -10.87
N ILE A 215 -15.46 -6.66 -9.92
CA ILE A 215 -15.47 -8.10 -10.20
C ILE A 215 -16.84 -8.55 -10.71
N LEU A 216 -17.93 -8.13 -10.05
CA LEU A 216 -19.29 -8.49 -10.47
C LEU A 216 -19.61 -7.98 -11.87
N VAL A 217 -19.28 -6.71 -12.16
CA VAL A 217 -19.44 -6.15 -13.50
C VAL A 217 -18.52 -6.84 -14.50
N GLY A 218 -17.29 -7.19 -14.11
CA GLY A 218 -16.33 -7.91 -14.95
C GLY A 218 -16.81 -9.32 -15.32
N ILE A 219 -17.41 -10.07 -14.39
CA ILE A 219 -18.07 -11.35 -14.66
C ILE A 219 -19.24 -11.13 -15.63
N GLY A 220 -20.05 -10.09 -15.40
CA GLY A 220 -21.11 -9.67 -16.31
C GLY A 220 -20.59 -9.40 -17.72
N ALA A 221 -19.49 -8.67 -17.85
CA ALA A 221 -18.82 -8.41 -19.12
C ALA A 221 -18.37 -9.71 -19.80
N TYR A 222 -17.73 -10.62 -19.05
CA TYR A 222 -17.23 -11.88 -19.58
C TYR A 222 -18.34 -12.80 -20.14
N THR A 223 -19.47 -12.87 -19.43
CA THR A 223 -20.64 -13.65 -19.90
C THR A 223 -21.31 -13.02 -21.12
N GLN A 224 -21.14 -11.71 -21.32
CA GLN A 224 -21.72 -10.94 -22.41
C GLN A 224 -20.70 -10.54 -23.48
N ARG A 225 -19.53 -11.19 -23.54
CA ARG A 225 -18.39 -10.80 -24.39
C ARG A 225 -18.71 -10.69 -25.89
N GLU A 226 -19.66 -11.46 -26.39
CA GLU A 226 -20.09 -11.42 -27.80
C GLU A 226 -21.20 -10.38 -28.07
N LYS A 227 -21.71 -9.71 -27.02
CA LYS A 227 -22.84 -8.78 -27.10
C LYS A 227 -22.36 -7.32 -27.16
N PRO A 228 -23.16 -6.39 -27.71
CA PRO A 228 -22.81 -4.98 -27.73
C PRO A 228 -22.63 -4.38 -26.33
N SER A 229 -23.27 -4.96 -25.30
CA SER A 229 -23.12 -4.59 -23.89
C SER A 229 -21.73 -4.88 -23.31
N TYR A 230 -20.87 -5.64 -23.98
CA TYR A 230 -19.53 -5.95 -23.49
C TYR A 230 -18.68 -4.70 -23.23
N LEU A 231 -18.64 -3.77 -24.20
CA LEU A 231 -17.84 -2.55 -24.13
C LEU A 231 -18.20 -1.67 -22.91
N PRO A 232 -19.47 -1.26 -22.70
CA PRO A 232 -19.80 -0.45 -21.53
C PRO A 232 -19.54 -1.19 -20.22
N LEU A 233 -19.79 -2.51 -20.14
CA LEU A 233 -19.53 -3.29 -18.92
C LEU A 233 -18.03 -3.35 -18.58
N ILE A 234 -17.17 -3.61 -19.56
CA ILE A 234 -15.73 -3.70 -19.29
C ILE A 234 -15.12 -2.34 -18.95
N LEU A 235 -15.62 -1.25 -19.56
CA LEU A 235 -15.23 0.11 -19.17
C LEU A 235 -15.61 0.42 -17.72
N VAL A 236 -16.84 0.08 -17.31
CA VAL A 236 -17.29 0.26 -15.92
C VAL A 236 -16.45 -0.59 -14.96
N SER A 237 -16.22 -1.87 -15.27
CA SER A 237 -15.37 -2.74 -14.47
C SER A 237 -13.95 -2.17 -14.31
N GLY A 238 -13.34 -1.69 -15.39
CA GLY A 238 -12.03 -1.04 -15.39
C GLY A 238 -11.98 0.25 -14.57
N LEU A 239 -12.99 1.11 -14.67
CA LEU A 239 -13.07 2.32 -13.86
C LEU A 239 -13.25 2.02 -12.37
N LEU A 240 -14.09 1.04 -12.03
CA LEU A 240 -14.29 0.62 -10.65
C LEU A 240 -13.01 0.05 -10.03
N VAL A 241 -12.21 -0.74 -10.76
CA VAL A 241 -10.97 -1.29 -10.21
C VAL A 241 -9.91 -0.20 -10.00
N LEU A 242 -9.85 0.79 -10.89
CA LEU A 242 -8.93 1.92 -10.73
C LEU A 242 -9.31 2.77 -9.51
N ALA A 243 -10.61 3.02 -9.33
CA ALA A 243 -11.11 3.69 -8.14
C ALA A 243 -10.83 2.86 -6.87
N ALA A 244 -11.04 1.54 -6.89
CA ALA A 244 -10.67 0.67 -5.77
C ALA A 244 -9.17 0.77 -5.46
N GLY A 245 -8.31 0.81 -6.47
CA GLY A 245 -6.87 1.03 -6.31
C GLY A 245 -6.53 2.35 -5.63
N HIS A 246 -7.21 3.44 -5.99
CA HIS A 246 -7.04 4.76 -5.35
C HIS A 246 -7.34 4.72 -3.84
N PHE A 247 -8.53 4.24 -3.45
CA PHE A 247 -8.87 4.10 -2.03
C PHE A 247 -8.02 3.06 -1.30
N GLY A 248 -7.55 2.03 -2.03
CA GLY A 248 -6.54 1.09 -1.55
C GLY A 248 -5.23 1.78 -1.18
N GLY A 249 -4.78 2.72 -2.02
CA GLY A 249 -3.62 3.57 -1.76
C GLY A 249 -3.80 4.46 -0.53
N ASN A 250 -4.94 5.12 -0.37
CA ASN A 250 -5.21 5.98 0.80
C ASN A 250 -5.12 5.21 2.12
N MET A 251 -5.55 3.95 2.16
CA MET A 251 -5.39 3.10 3.36
C MET A 251 -3.94 2.79 3.72
N VAL A 252 -3.05 2.76 2.72
CA VAL A 252 -1.63 2.41 2.91
C VAL A 252 -0.80 3.67 3.16
N PHE A 253 -1.04 4.71 2.37
CA PHE A 253 -0.19 5.89 2.34
C PHE A 253 -0.73 7.01 3.24
N GLY A 254 -2.04 7.11 3.43
CA GLY A 254 -2.70 8.23 4.12
C GLY A 254 -2.88 9.39 3.16
#